data_AF-A0A1H0PTR7-F1
#
_entry.id   AF-A0A1H0PTR7-F1
#
_cell.length_a   1.000
_cell.length_b   1.000
_cell.length_c   1.000
_cell.angle_alpha   90.00
_cell.angle_beta   90.00
_cell.angle_gamma   90.00
#
_symmetry.space_group_name_H-M   'P 1'
#
loop_
_entity.id
_entity.type
_entity.pdbx_description
1 polymer ?
#
loop_
_entity_poly.entity_id
_entity_poly.type
_entity_poly.pdbx_seq_one_letter_code
_entity_poly.pdbx_strand_id
1 'polypeptide(L)'
;MLGGRLFSRLLFLVWLSACLMLPMGAQAAGAGGEDASLARGATPDTTAGQRYQSAVREAGGGLKLSIAECRSGDAASRSACESEARKRYREEMDAAKALLHPPGVRSAKPQPGPNKEPEPRIVGKPLP
;
A
#
# COMPACT_ATOMS: atom_id res chain seq x y z
N MET A 1 -54.73 29.80 7.81
CA MET A 1 -53.34 29.64 7.33
C MET A 1 -52.91 28.19 7.48
N LEU A 2 -53.14 27.34 6.46
CA LEU A 2 -52.78 25.92 6.52
C LEU A 2 -52.38 25.36 5.13
N GLY A 3 -51.81 26.21 4.25
CA GLY A 3 -51.51 25.86 2.86
C GLY A 3 -50.02 25.89 2.44
N GLY A 4 -49.12 26.37 3.31
CA GLY A 4 -47.72 26.60 2.93
C GLY A 4 -46.77 25.42 3.16
N ARG A 5 -47.12 24.46 4.02
CA ARG A 5 -46.21 23.37 4.43
C ARG A 5 -46.31 22.11 3.59
N LEU A 6 -47.39 21.91 2.83
CA LEU A 6 -47.50 20.77 1.91
C LEU A 6 -46.85 21.04 0.55
N PHE A 7 -46.86 22.29 0.08
CA PHE A 7 -46.28 22.66 -1.22
C PHE A 7 -44.73 22.55 -1.23
N SER A 8 -44.11 22.81 -0.09
CA SER A 8 -42.64 22.70 0.09
C SER A 8 -42.16 21.23 0.12
N ARG A 9 -43.00 20.29 0.56
CA ARG A 9 -42.65 18.86 0.59
C ARG A 9 -42.81 18.17 -0.77
N LEU A 10 -43.72 18.63 -1.63
CA LEU A 10 -43.87 18.06 -2.98
C LEU A 10 -42.76 18.49 -3.95
N LEU A 11 -42.15 19.67 -3.76
CA LEU A 11 -41.06 20.13 -4.63
C LEU A 11 -39.69 19.48 -4.32
N PHE A 12 -39.51 18.92 -3.12
CA PHE A 12 -38.26 18.23 -2.76
C PHE A 12 -38.13 16.81 -3.33
N LEU A 13 -39.25 16.16 -3.65
CA LEU A 13 -39.25 14.78 -4.15
C LEU A 13 -38.99 14.66 -5.66
N VAL A 14 -39.11 15.76 -6.43
CA VAL A 14 -38.83 15.76 -7.87
C VAL A 14 -37.32 15.91 -8.17
N TRP A 15 -36.52 16.36 -7.20
CA TRP A 15 -35.07 16.53 -7.36
C TRP A 15 -34.25 15.26 -7.06
N LEU A 16 -34.87 14.20 -6.53
CA LEU A 16 -34.13 12.98 -6.12
C LEU A 16 -34.11 11.85 -7.16
N SER A 17 -34.70 12.02 -8.34
CA SER A 17 -34.90 10.93 -9.31
C SER A 17 -34.28 11.13 -10.70
N ALA A 18 -33.28 11.99 -10.86
CA ALA A 18 -32.70 12.31 -12.18
C ALA A 18 -31.17 12.13 -12.33
N CYS A 19 -30.54 11.18 -11.62
CA CYS A 19 -29.11 10.87 -11.82
C CYS A 19 -28.77 9.37 -11.96
N LEU A 20 -29.75 8.46 -11.98
CA LEU A 20 -29.49 7.04 -12.23
C LEU A 20 -29.82 6.69 -13.69
N MET A 21 -28.97 7.11 -14.64
CA MET A 21 -28.74 6.43 -15.92
C MET A 21 -27.53 7.07 -16.62
N LEU A 22 -26.32 6.73 -16.17
CA LEU A 22 -25.12 6.82 -17.01
C LEU A 22 -24.57 5.40 -17.23
N PRO A 23 -24.83 4.77 -18.39
CA PRO A 23 -23.98 3.69 -18.88
C PRO A 23 -22.85 4.35 -19.65
N MET A 24 -21.76 4.70 -18.96
CA MET A 24 -20.60 5.33 -19.57
C MET A 24 -19.37 4.44 -19.35
N GLY A 25 -18.93 3.79 -20.41
CA GLY A 25 -17.56 3.29 -20.53
C GLY A 25 -17.42 1.78 -20.53
N ALA A 26 -17.45 1.19 -21.73
CA ALA A 26 -16.76 -0.06 -22.00
C ALA A 26 -15.25 0.15 -21.71
N GLN A 27 -14.78 -0.41 -20.59
CA GLN A 27 -13.36 -0.47 -20.24
C GLN A 27 -12.75 -1.69 -20.96
N ALA A 28 -12.63 -1.63 -22.30
CA ALA A 28 -12.05 -2.71 -23.10
C ALA A 28 -11.00 -2.16 -24.07
N ALA A 29 -10.01 -1.45 -23.54
CA ALA A 29 -8.79 -1.07 -24.26
C ALA A 29 -7.72 -0.66 -23.24
N GLY A 30 -7.01 -1.62 -22.64
CA GLY A 30 -5.98 -1.30 -21.63
C GLY A 30 -5.28 -2.46 -20.93
N ALA A 31 -5.80 -3.69 -20.99
CA ALA A 31 -5.31 -4.86 -20.25
C ALA A 31 -3.91 -5.41 -20.66
N GLY A 32 -3.09 -4.63 -21.37
CA GLY A 32 -1.70 -5.00 -21.71
C GLY A 32 -0.66 -3.96 -21.30
N GLY A 33 -1.06 -2.69 -21.15
CA GLY A 33 -0.15 -1.61 -20.76
C GLY A 33 -0.13 -1.35 -19.25
N GLU A 34 -1.26 -1.55 -18.60
CA GLU A 34 -1.43 -1.36 -17.15
C GLU A 34 -0.69 -2.45 -16.37
N ASP A 35 -0.82 -3.72 -16.78
CA ASP A 35 -0.08 -4.85 -16.22
C ASP A 35 1.44 -4.71 -16.36
N ALA A 36 1.91 -4.15 -17.49
CA ALA A 36 3.33 -3.89 -17.72
C ALA A 36 3.88 -2.73 -16.87
N SER A 37 3.05 -1.76 -16.50
CA SER A 37 3.41 -0.70 -15.56
C SER A 37 3.38 -1.20 -14.11
N LEU A 38 2.41 -2.05 -13.74
CA LEU A 38 2.38 -2.72 -12.44
C LEU A 38 3.59 -3.66 -12.24
N ALA A 39 3.97 -4.41 -13.28
CA ALA A 39 5.12 -5.31 -13.27
C ALA A 39 6.46 -4.59 -13.05
N ARG A 40 6.57 -3.30 -13.42
CA ARG A 40 7.76 -2.47 -13.19
C ARG A 40 7.79 -1.85 -11.80
N GLY A 41 6.64 -1.69 -11.14
CA GLY A 41 6.52 -1.02 -9.84
C GLY A 41 6.69 -1.96 -8.63
N ALA A 42 6.35 -3.25 -8.77
CA ALA A 42 6.38 -4.21 -7.67
C ALA A 42 7.48 -5.26 -7.89
N THR A 43 8.73 -4.88 -7.65
CA THR A 43 9.78 -5.90 -7.49
C THR A 43 9.51 -6.66 -6.19
N PRO A 44 9.24 -7.98 -6.23
CA PRO A 44 8.95 -8.75 -5.02
C PRO A 44 10.20 -8.82 -4.12
N ASP A 45 9.99 -8.82 -2.81
CA ASP A 45 11.06 -9.04 -1.84
C ASP A 45 11.57 -10.48 -1.94
N THR A 46 12.83 -10.64 -2.35
CA THR A 46 13.43 -11.96 -2.63
C THR A 46 14.24 -12.51 -1.46
N THR A 47 14.63 -11.65 -0.52
CA THR A 47 15.43 -12.04 0.67
C THR A 47 14.63 -11.89 1.96
N ALA A 48 15.01 -12.64 3.00
CA ALA A 48 14.43 -12.49 4.34
C ALA A 48 14.63 -11.06 4.88
N GLY A 49 15.80 -10.45 4.64
CA GLY A 49 16.09 -9.08 5.03
C GLY A 49 15.21 -8.05 4.32
N GLN A 50 14.98 -8.21 3.01
CA GLN A 50 14.06 -7.34 2.26
C GLN A 50 12.63 -7.44 2.81
N ARG A 51 12.13 -8.68 3.01
CA ARG A 51 10.80 -8.90 3.60
C ARG A 51 10.66 -8.29 4.99
N TYR A 52 11.69 -8.42 5.83
CA TYR A 52 11.73 -7.77 7.14
C TYR A 52 11.64 -6.24 7.03
N GLN A 53 12.44 -5.63 6.16
CA GLN A 53 12.46 -4.17 6.00
C GLN A 53 11.14 -3.63 5.45
N SER A 54 10.52 -4.34 4.50
CA SER A 54 9.19 -4.00 4.01
C SER A 54 8.13 -4.11 5.10
N ALA A 55 8.10 -5.22 5.86
CA ALA A 55 7.18 -5.39 6.99
C ALA A 55 7.35 -4.31 8.06
N VAL A 56 8.58 -3.92 8.39
CA VAL A 56 8.85 -2.83 9.35
C VAL A 56 8.30 -1.49 8.83
N ARG A 57 8.50 -1.18 7.55
CA ARG A 57 7.99 0.04 6.93
C ARG A 57 6.46 0.08 6.90
N GLU A 58 5.83 -1.05 6.57
CA GLU A 58 4.38 -1.19 6.51
C GLU A 58 3.75 -1.02 7.89
N ALA A 59 4.24 -1.75 8.89
CA ALA A 59 3.75 -1.65 10.26
C ALA A 59 3.98 -0.26 10.86
N GLY A 60 5.11 0.39 10.54
CA GLY A 60 5.36 1.79 10.94
C GLY A 60 4.38 2.79 10.31
N GLY A 61 4.06 2.60 9.03
CA GLY A 61 3.02 3.35 8.33
C GLY A 61 1.63 3.11 8.93
N GLY A 62 1.28 1.86 9.19
CA GLY A 62 0.02 1.46 9.83
C GLY A 62 -0.13 2.01 11.24
N LEU A 63 0.94 2.06 12.04
CA LEU A 63 0.94 2.70 13.35
C LEU A 63 0.67 4.21 13.22
N LYS A 64 1.31 4.88 12.25
CA LYS A 64 1.09 6.31 12.03
C LYS A 64 -0.37 6.61 11.66
N LEU A 65 -0.96 5.81 10.79
CA LEU A 65 -2.37 5.91 10.39
C LEU A 65 -3.31 5.65 11.57
N SER A 66 -3.13 4.53 12.27
CA SER A 66 -3.98 4.16 13.42
C SER A 66 -3.93 5.19 14.55
N ILE A 67 -2.77 5.76 14.86
CA ILE A 67 -2.66 6.86 15.84
C ILE A 67 -3.38 8.13 15.34
N ALA A 68 -3.29 8.45 14.04
CA ALA A 68 -4.01 9.58 13.49
C ALA A 68 -5.54 9.38 13.58
N GLU A 69 -6.02 8.18 13.27
CA GLU A 69 -7.43 7.80 13.41
C GLU A 69 -7.89 7.89 14.86
N CYS A 70 -7.13 7.33 15.82
CA CYS A 70 -7.42 7.46 17.25
C CYS A 70 -7.53 8.92 17.71
N ARG A 71 -6.71 9.81 17.15
CA ARG A 71 -6.73 11.24 17.48
C ARG A 71 -7.94 11.97 16.90
N SER A 72 -8.41 11.54 15.73
CA SER A 72 -9.60 12.07 15.08
C SER A 72 -10.92 11.63 15.73
N GLY A 73 -10.89 10.54 16.50
CA GLY A 73 -12.04 9.99 17.23
C GLY A 73 -12.29 10.64 18.60
N ASP A 74 -13.16 9.98 19.37
CA ASP A 74 -13.62 10.43 20.69
C ASP A 74 -12.47 10.63 21.68
N ALA A 75 -12.43 11.80 22.33
CA ALA A 75 -11.39 12.14 23.30
C ALA A 75 -11.38 11.21 24.52
N ALA A 76 -12.55 10.71 24.94
CA ALA A 76 -12.70 9.84 26.12
C ALA A 76 -12.07 8.45 25.92
N SER A 77 -12.04 7.93 24.68
CA SER A 77 -11.51 6.60 24.37
C SER A 77 -10.12 6.65 23.70
N ARG A 78 -9.63 7.84 23.35
CA ARG A 78 -8.37 8.05 22.62
C ARG A 78 -7.17 7.34 23.23
N SER A 79 -6.97 7.43 24.54
CA SER A 79 -5.85 6.77 25.23
C SER A 79 -5.88 5.25 25.06
N ALA A 80 -7.05 4.64 25.22
CA ALA A 80 -7.24 3.21 25.04
C ALA A 80 -7.01 2.80 23.57
N CYS A 81 -7.50 3.60 22.62
CA CYS A 81 -7.26 3.40 21.20
C CYS A 81 -5.77 3.44 20.85
N GLU A 82 -5.05 4.48 21.29
CA GLU A 82 -3.61 4.60 21.03
C GLU A 82 -2.82 3.45 21.68
N SER A 83 -3.22 3.00 22.87
CA SER A 83 -2.60 1.86 23.55
C SER A 83 -2.76 0.57 22.76
N GLU A 84 -3.96 0.28 22.27
CA GLU A 84 -4.22 -0.92 21.45
C GLU A 84 -3.48 -0.84 20.12
N ALA A 85 -3.46 0.32 19.46
CA ALA A 85 -2.69 0.52 18.23
C ALA A 85 -1.19 0.23 18.43
N ARG A 86 -0.60 0.71 19.54
CA ARG A 86 0.80 0.41 19.89
C ARG A 86 1.03 -1.06 20.24
N LYS A 87 0.05 -1.73 20.83
CA LYS A 87 0.12 -3.17 21.13
C LYS A 87 0.14 -3.99 19.84
N ARG A 88 -0.78 -3.72 18.92
CA ARG A 88 -0.81 -4.34 17.58
C ARG A 88 0.51 -4.11 16.83
N TYR A 89 1.05 -2.89 16.86
CA TYR A 89 2.36 -2.61 16.28
C TYR A 89 3.49 -3.45 16.87
N ARG A 90 3.52 -3.66 18.20
CA ARG A 90 4.53 -4.53 18.82
C ARG A 90 4.41 -5.97 18.35
N GLU A 91 3.19 -6.48 18.26
CA GLU A 91 2.91 -7.82 17.73
C GLU A 91 3.36 -7.94 16.26
N GLU A 92 3.13 -6.92 15.43
CA GLU A 92 3.62 -6.87 14.04
C GLU A 92 5.15 -6.83 13.96
N MET A 93 5.81 -6.11 14.87
CA MET A 93 7.28 -6.11 14.94
C MET A 93 7.85 -7.48 15.31
N ASP A 94 7.18 -8.21 16.20
CA ASP A 94 7.62 -9.55 16.56
C ASP A 94 7.38 -10.55 15.43
N ALA A 95 6.26 -10.42 14.70
CA ALA A 95 6.02 -11.15 13.46
C ALA A 95 7.07 -10.82 12.38
N ALA A 96 7.43 -9.54 12.22
CA ALA A 96 8.45 -9.11 11.28
C ALA A 96 9.81 -9.73 11.63
N LYS A 97 10.23 -9.71 12.90
CA LYS A 97 11.50 -10.34 13.35
C LYS A 97 11.54 -11.84 13.05
N ALA A 98 10.41 -12.54 13.15
CA ALA A 98 10.34 -13.96 12.81
C ALA A 98 10.70 -14.24 11.33
N LEU A 99 10.50 -13.26 10.42
CA LEU A 99 10.90 -13.38 9.01
C LEU A 99 12.40 -13.52 8.82
N LEU A 100 13.22 -13.05 9.78
CA LEU A 100 14.68 -13.18 9.73
C LEU A 100 15.15 -14.59 10.10
N HIS A 101 14.33 -15.37 10.81
CA HIS A 101 14.66 -16.71 11.30
C HIS A 101 13.62 -17.76 10.86
N PRO A 102 13.39 -17.94 9.55
CA PRO A 102 12.41 -18.91 9.05
C PRO A 102 12.83 -20.34 9.45
N PRO A 103 11.91 -21.14 10.02
CA PRO A 103 12.22 -22.52 10.41
C PRO A 103 12.59 -23.33 9.16
N GLY A 104 13.82 -23.83 9.11
CA GLY A 104 14.32 -24.70 8.04
C GLY A 104 15.35 -24.09 7.07
N VAL A 105 15.67 -22.79 7.17
CA VAL A 105 16.69 -22.17 6.30
C VAL A 105 18.05 -22.22 6.97
N ARG A 106 18.84 -23.27 6.71
CA ARG A 106 20.30 -23.19 6.89
C ARG A 106 20.78 -22.05 6.00
N SER A 107 21.41 -21.04 6.58
CA SER A 107 21.94 -19.81 5.97
C SER A 107 22.17 -19.97 4.46
N ALA A 108 21.17 -19.56 3.66
CA ALA A 108 21.34 -19.55 2.22
C ALA A 108 22.50 -18.59 1.91
N LYS A 109 23.52 -19.08 1.20
CA LYS A 109 24.67 -18.26 0.78
C LYS A 109 24.16 -16.97 0.13
N PRO A 110 24.89 -15.85 0.29
CA PRO A 110 24.61 -14.63 -0.45
C PRO A 110 24.52 -14.96 -1.94
N GLN A 111 23.34 -14.79 -2.54
CA GLN A 111 23.19 -14.79 -3.99
C GLN A 111 24.04 -13.62 -4.51
N PRO A 112 25.01 -13.84 -5.41
CA PRO A 112 25.72 -12.75 -6.04
C PRO A 112 24.68 -11.93 -6.82
N GLY A 113 24.54 -10.65 -6.46
CA GLY A 113 23.78 -9.69 -7.25
C GLY A 113 24.35 -9.63 -8.67
N PRO A 114 23.62 -9.06 -9.65
CA PRO A 114 24.06 -9.01 -11.04
C PRO A 114 25.45 -8.37 -11.10
N ASN A 115 26.45 -9.20 -11.41
CA ASN A 115 27.82 -8.77 -11.57
C ASN A 115 27.80 -7.69 -12.64
N LYS A 116 28.22 -6.46 -12.32
CA LYS A 116 28.58 -5.51 -13.37
C LYS A 116 29.73 -6.15 -14.13
N GLU A 117 29.43 -6.64 -15.32
CA GLU A 117 30.41 -7.17 -16.25
C GLU A 117 31.53 -6.12 -16.37
N PRO A 118 32.82 -6.50 -16.19
CA PRO A 118 33.89 -5.53 -16.35
C PRO A 118 33.88 -5.05 -17.80
N GLU A 119 33.66 -3.75 -17.97
CA GLU A 119 33.78 -3.04 -19.24
C GLU A 119 35.08 -3.49 -19.94
N PRO A 120 35.03 -4.00 -21.18
CA PRO A 120 36.25 -4.39 -21.86
C PRO A 120 37.07 -3.14 -22.14
N ARG A 121 38.15 -2.92 -21.38
CA ARG A 121 39.19 -1.97 -21.76
C ARG A 121 39.75 -2.40 -23.11
N ILE A 122 39.36 -1.68 -24.14
CA ILE A 122 40.03 -1.70 -25.44
C ILE A 122 41.49 -1.33 -25.22
N VAL A 123 42.36 -2.35 -25.19
CA VAL A 123 43.81 -2.17 -25.26
C VAL A 123 44.12 -1.65 -26.66
N GLY A 124 44.42 -0.35 -26.75
CA GLY A 124 44.92 0.26 -27.97
C GLY A 124 46.20 -0.45 -28.40
N LYS A 125 46.16 -1.06 -29.58
CA LYS A 125 47.36 -1.54 -30.28
C LYS A 125 48.29 -0.33 -30.51
N PRO A 126 49.61 -0.44 -30.30
CA PRO A 126 50.52 0.56 -30.82
C PRO A 126 50.55 0.39 -32.35
N LEU A 127 50.25 1.46 -33.09
CA LEU A 127 50.52 1.52 -34.53
C LEU A 127 52.04 1.66 -34.75
N PRO A 128 52.60 1.06 -35.82
CA PRO A 128 54.01 1.16 -36.18
C PRO A 128 54.41 2.57 -36.65
#